data_AF-A0A947X664-F1
#
_entry.id   AF-A0A947X664-F1
#
_cell.length_a   1.000
_cell.length_b   1.000
_cell.length_c   1.000
_cell.angle_alpha   90.00
_cell.angle_beta   90.00
_cell.angle_gamma   90.00
#
_symmetry.space_group_name_H-M   'P 1'
#
loop_
_entity.id
_entity.type
_entity.pdbx_description
1 polymer ?
#
loop_
_entity_poly.entity_id
_entity_poly.type
_entity_poly.pdbx_seq_one_letter_code
_entity_poly.pdbx_strand_id
1 'polypeptide(L)'
;MRSTPAVAGGGRNRASLVRQARAAIEEGSHSFAAASKLFDRRTRERAWLLYAWCRRCDDIADNQEMGGPLGDQGNPKSAEDRVQAIRVLTRRALEEQPTADPAFDGFGLVADECNLSPEMASDVISGFALDAGGFTPKNERDMLRYCYHVAGAVGIMMARLMGVPEDDGETLDRAC
;
A
#
# COMPACT_ATOMS: atom_id res chain seq x y z
N MET A 1 24.34 -19.89 -10.29
CA MET A 1 23.66 -18.60 -10.07
C MET A 1 23.96 -18.16 -8.65
N ARG A 2 24.40 -16.90 -8.43
CA ARG A 2 24.49 -16.36 -7.06
C ARG A 2 23.06 -16.11 -6.58
N SER A 3 22.69 -16.73 -5.46
CA SER A 3 21.41 -16.43 -4.78
C SER A 3 21.50 -15.00 -4.23
N THR A 4 20.57 -14.14 -4.62
CA THR A 4 20.43 -12.83 -3.96
C THR A 4 19.81 -13.09 -2.59
N PRO A 5 20.49 -12.73 -1.48
CA PRO A 5 19.94 -12.95 -0.15
C PRO A 5 18.63 -12.17 0.01
N ALA A 6 17.62 -12.83 0.57
CA ALA A 6 16.39 -12.18 0.98
C ALA A 6 16.68 -11.25 2.17
N VAL A 7 16.30 -9.99 2.02
CA VAL A 7 16.49 -8.94 3.02
C VAL A 7 15.35 -7.94 2.85
N ALA A 8 14.63 -7.64 3.94
CA ALA A 8 13.60 -6.61 3.98
C ALA A 8 14.06 -5.32 3.28
N GLY A 9 13.20 -4.75 2.42
CA GLY A 9 13.60 -3.64 1.55
C GLY A 9 14.24 -4.06 0.23
N GLY A 10 14.24 -5.35 -0.13
CA GLY A 10 14.78 -5.85 -1.40
C GLY A 10 16.28 -5.59 -1.56
N GLY A 11 17.02 -5.52 -0.44
CA GLY A 11 18.43 -5.16 -0.41
C GLY A 11 18.73 -3.66 -0.61
N ARG A 12 17.71 -2.80 -0.71
CA ARG A 12 17.89 -1.35 -0.79
C ARG A 12 18.11 -0.75 0.60
N ASN A 13 18.90 0.31 0.67
CA ASN A 13 19.10 1.05 1.91
C ASN A 13 17.81 1.77 2.35
N ARG A 14 17.41 1.59 3.61
CA ARG A 14 16.22 2.24 4.22
C ARG A 14 16.15 3.74 3.97
N ALA A 15 17.25 4.49 4.13
CA ALA A 15 17.23 5.93 3.91
C ALA A 15 16.96 6.30 2.45
N SER A 16 17.34 5.45 1.49
CA SER A 16 17.01 5.63 0.07
C SER A 16 15.53 5.41 -0.19
N LEU A 17 14.94 4.37 0.39
CA LEU A 17 13.51 4.08 0.29
C LEU A 17 12.68 5.21 0.90
N VAL A 18 13.05 5.67 2.11
CA VAL A 18 12.37 6.79 2.78
C VAL A 18 12.45 8.09 1.97
N ARG A 19 13.58 8.41 1.34
CA ARG A 19 13.68 9.59 0.47
C ARG A 19 12.75 9.52 -0.74
N GLN A 20 12.67 8.36 -1.39
CA GLN A 20 11.77 8.16 -2.54
C GLN A 20 10.31 8.21 -2.12
N ALA A 21 9.97 7.57 -1.00
CA ALA A 21 8.62 7.60 -0.44
C ALA A 21 8.19 9.02 -0.01
N ARG A 22 9.13 9.81 0.53
CA ARG A 22 8.90 11.22 0.82
C ARG A 22 8.59 12.04 -0.43
N ALA A 23 9.35 11.84 -1.52
CA ALA A 23 9.08 12.52 -2.78
C ALA A 23 7.68 12.14 -3.31
N ALA A 24 7.33 10.85 -3.26
CA ALA A 24 6.04 10.35 -3.72
C ALA A 24 4.85 11.00 -2.96
N ILE A 25 4.93 11.14 -1.64
CA ILE A 25 3.85 11.79 -0.87
C ILE A 25 3.81 13.31 -1.06
N GLU A 26 4.97 13.98 -1.18
CA GLU A 26 5.03 15.43 -1.42
C GLU A 26 4.41 15.82 -2.77
N GLU A 27 4.55 14.96 -3.79
CA GLU A 27 3.97 15.13 -5.12
C GLU A 27 2.52 14.62 -5.20
N GLY A 28 2.25 13.42 -4.66
CA GLY A 28 0.96 12.74 -4.81
C GLY A 28 -0.15 13.26 -3.90
N SER A 29 0.17 13.87 -2.75
CA SER A 29 -0.86 14.45 -1.87
C SER A 29 -0.33 15.49 -0.88
N HIS A 30 -0.64 16.77 -1.14
CA HIS A 30 -0.32 17.85 -0.21
C HIS A 30 -0.98 17.69 1.17
N SER A 31 -2.22 17.16 1.23
CA SER A 31 -2.94 16.95 2.49
C SER A 31 -2.28 15.86 3.35
N PHE A 32 -1.98 14.69 2.76
CA PHE A 32 -1.29 13.63 3.51
C PHE A 32 0.15 14.01 3.84
N ALA A 33 0.86 14.71 2.96
CA ALA A 33 2.18 15.24 3.25
C ALA A 33 2.15 16.20 4.45
N ALA A 34 1.16 17.09 4.52
CA ALA A 34 0.96 17.99 5.65
C ALA A 34 0.60 17.22 6.93
N ALA A 35 -0.37 16.32 6.89
CA ALA A 35 -0.82 15.53 8.04
C ALA A 35 0.31 14.65 8.61
N SER A 36 1.17 14.09 7.75
CA SER A 36 2.30 13.25 8.18
C SER A 36 3.27 13.99 9.11
N LYS A 37 3.31 15.34 9.07
CA LYS A 37 4.16 16.15 9.95
C LYS A 37 3.74 16.12 11.41
N LEU A 38 2.52 15.68 11.72
CA LEU A 38 2.02 15.51 13.09
C LEU A 38 2.66 14.31 13.80
N PHE A 39 3.18 13.34 13.05
CA PHE A 39 3.85 12.18 13.61
C PHE A 39 5.31 12.47 13.99
N ASP A 40 5.81 11.70 14.96
CA ASP A 40 7.24 11.62 15.22
C ASP A 40 7.99 11.11 13.97
N ARG A 41 9.31 11.32 13.93
CA ARG A 41 10.10 10.99 12.75
C ARG A 41 9.96 9.54 12.30
N ARG A 42 9.96 8.58 13.23
CA ARG A 42 9.94 7.16 12.89
C ARG A 42 8.60 6.78 12.29
N THR A 43 7.50 7.16 12.94
CA THR A 43 6.13 6.90 12.47
C THR A 43 5.87 7.60 11.14
N ARG A 44 6.33 8.84 10.97
CA ARG A 44 6.22 9.59 9.72
C ARG A 44 6.91 8.89 8.55
N GLU A 45 8.15 8.43 8.74
CA GLU A 45 8.89 7.74 7.68
C GLU A 45 8.20 6.42 7.28
N ARG A 46 7.61 5.71 8.24
CA ARG A 46 6.80 4.50 7.98
C ARG A 46 5.52 4.82 7.20
N ALA A 47 4.82 5.89 7.58
CA ALA A 47 3.62 6.35 6.88
C ALA A 47 3.92 6.73 5.42
N TRP A 48 5.09 7.34 5.16
CA TRP A 48 5.53 7.63 3.79
C TRP A 48 5.74 6.35 2.98
N LEU A 49 6.40 5.34 3.55
CA LEU A 49 6.63 4.04 2.87
C LEU A 49 5.31 3.34 2.52
N LEU A 50 4.36 3.33 3.47
CA LEU A 50 3.02 2.78 3.23
C LEU A 50 2.29 3.57 2.13
N TYR A 51 2.30 4.90 2.21
CA TYR A 51 1.68 5.76 1.21
C TYR A 51 2.24 5.51 -0.20
N ALA A 52 3.56 5.41 -0.34
CA ALA A 52 4.21 5.19 -1.62
C ALA A 52 3.76 3.86 -2.26
N TRP A 53 3.58 2.80 -1.45
CA TRP A 53 3.04 1.54 -1.91
C TRP A 53 1.58 1.64 -2.33
N CYS A 54 0.72 2.27 -1.52
CA CYS A 54 -0.69 2.49 -1.87
C CYS A 54 -0.79 3.25 -3.19
N ARG A 55 -0.04 4.35 -3.35
CA ARG A 55 -0.03 5.15 -4.59
C ARG A 55 0.47 4.36 -5.79
N ARG A 56 1.52 3.55 -5.61
CA ARG A 56 2.03 2.73 -6.71
C ARG A 56 1.05 1.63 -7.13
N CYS A 57 0.31 1.05 -6.18
CA CYS A 57 -0.73 0.08 -6.48
C CYS A 57 -1.91 0.72 -7.22
N ASP A 58 -2.35 1.89 -6.77
CA ASP A 58 -3.36 2.73 -7.43
C ASP A 58 -2.97 3.03 -8.88
N ASP A 59 -1.74 3.49 -9.10
CA ASP A 59 -1.18 3.73 -10.43
C ASP A 59 -1.22 2.49 -11.34
N ILE A 60 -0.88 1.32 -10.82
CA ILE A 60 -0.93 0.06 -11.58
C ILE A 60 -2.37 -0.34 -11.86
N ALA A 61 -3.28 -0.22 -10.90
CA ALA A 61 -4.69 -0.60 -11.07
C ALA A 61 -5.35 0.24 -12.18
N ASP A 62 -5.11 1.55 -12.14
CA ASP A 62 -5.66 2.56 -13.05
C ASP A 62 -4.87 2.73 -14.35
N ASN A 63 -3.79 1.96 -14.55
CA ASN A 63 -2.89 2.08 -15.69
C ASN A 63 -2.40 3.52 -15.92
N GLN A 64 -2.00 4.20 -14.84
CA GLN A 64 -1.56 5.59 -14.83
C GLN A 64 -0.17 5.73 -14.18
N GLU A 65 0.42 6.92 -14.28
CA GLU A 65 1.64 7.28 -13.56
C GLU A 65 1.36 8.45 -12.61
N MET A 66 1.68 8.27 -11.32
CA MET A 66 1.56 9.28 -10.27
C MET A 66 0.15 9.90 -10.16
N GLY A 67 -0.90 9.12 -10.46
CA GLY A 67 -2.31 9.51 -10.63
C GLY A 67 -2.54 10.73 -11.51
N GLY A 68 -1.86 10.73 -12.65
CA GLY A 68 -2.25 11.50 -13.82
C GLY A 68 -3.59 11.01 -14.41
N PRO A 69 -3.90 11.36 -15.67
CA PRO A 69 -5.12 10.87 -16.31
C PRO A 69 -5.12 9.35 -16.42
N LEU A 70 -6.31 8.75 -16.25
CA LEU A 70 -6.53 7.32 -16.48
C LEU A 70 -5.96 6.92 -17.85
N GLY A 71 -5.10 5.90 -17.86
CA GLY A 71 -4.62 5.32 -19.11
C GLY A 71 -5.70 4.52 -19.83
N ASP A 72 -5.34 3.94 -20.97
CA ASP A 72 -6.21 2.98 -21.65
C ASP A 72 -6.46 1.78 -20.71
N GLN A 73 -7.70 1.63 -20.24
CA GLN A 73 -8.06 0.56 -19.32
C GLN A 73 -8.09 -0.81 -20.00
N GLY A 74 -8.07 -0.84 -21.33
CA GLY A 74 -8.12 -2.06 -22.13
C GLY A 74 -9.40 -2.85 -21.89
N ASN A 75 -9.27 -4.16 -21.72
CA ASN A 75 -10.38 -5.08 -21.47
C ASN A 75 -10.33 -5.62 -20.01
N PRO A 76 -11.34 -6.36 -19.55
CA PRO A 76 -11.35 -6.91 -18.19
C PRO A 76 -10.10 -7.76 -17.85
N LYS A 77 -9.55 -8.47 -18.84
CA LYS A 77 -8.33 -9.26 -18.66
C LYS A 77 -7.11 -8.39 -18.35
N SER A 78 -6.99 -7.22 -18.97
CA SER A 78 -5.89 -6.30 -18.64
C SER A 78 -6.02 -5.72 -17.23
N ALA A 79 -7.24 -5.52 -16.72
CA ALA A 79 -7.46 -5.13 -15.32
C ALA A 79 -7.04 -6.24 -14.35
N GLU A 80 -7.45 -7.49 -14.63
CA GLU A 80 -7.03 -8.66 -13.86
C GLU A 80 -5.51 -8.82 -13.84
N ASP A 81 -4.83 -8.69 -14.99
CA ASP A 81 -3.38 -8.81 -15.10
C ASP A 81 -2.65 -7.75 -14.26
N ARG A 82 -3.16 -6.51 -14.22
CA ARG A 82 -2.61 -5.42 -13.38
C ARG A 82 -2.76 -5.72 -11.89
N VAL A 83 -3.94 -6.18 -11.46
CA VAL A 83 -4.17 -6.59 -10.06
C VAL A 83 -3.29 -7.79 -9.68
N GLN A 84 -3.10 -8.76 -10.59
CA GLN A 84 -2.18 -9.87 -10.36
C GLN A 84 -0.73 -9.41 -10.23
N ALA A 85 -0.30 -8.43 -11.01
CA ALA A 85 1.03 -7.83 -10.86
C ALA A 85 1.21 -7.22 -9.46
N ILE A 86 0.22 -6.47 -8.96
CA ILE A 86 0.23 -5.91 -7.59
C ILE A 86 0.36 -7.04 -6.54
N ARG A 87 -0.40 -8.12 -6.69
CA ARG A 87 -0.36 -9.28 -5.77
C ARG A 87 1.01 -9.95 -5.77
N VAL A 88 1.60 -10.15 -6.95
CA VAL A 88 2.92 -10.78 -7.10
C VAL A 88 4.01 -9.91 -6.48
N LEU A 89 4.03 -8.61 -6.79
CA LEU A 89 5.05 -7.69 -6.27
C LEU A 89 4.93 -7.53 -4.75
N THR A 90 3.71 -7.37 -4.23
CA THR A 90 3.46 -7.29 -2.78
C THR A 90 3.90 -8.57 -2.07
N ARG A 91 3.56 -9.76 -2.60
CA ARG A 91 4.00 -11.02 -2.01
C ARG A 91 5.53 -11.13 -1.98
N ARG A 92 6.20 -10.79 -3.09
CA ARG A 92 7.67 -10.79 -3.14
C ARG A 92 8.28 -9.85 -2.11
N ALA A 93 7.72 -8.65 -1.94
CA ALA A 93 8.16 -7.71 -0.92
C ALA A 93 8.01 -8.25 0.50
N LEU A 94 6.88 -8.90 0.81
CA LEU A 94 6.62 -9.55 2.11
C LEU A 94 7.52 -10.76 2.34
N GLU A 95 7.93 -11.45 1.28
CA GLU A 95 8.93 -12.54 1.31
C GLU A 95 10.38 -12.01 1.30
N GLU A 96 10.58 -10.71 1.50
CA GLU A 96 11.89 -10.04 1.51
C GLU A 96 12.69 -10.19 0.20
N GLN A 97 12.01 -10.50 -0.89
CA GLN A 97 12.61 -10.61 -2.22
C GLN A 97 12.62 -9.24 -2.91
N PRO A 98 13.68 -8.91 -3.66
CA PRO A 98 13.71 -7.69 -4.46
C PRO A 98 12.59 -7.67 -5.49
N THR A 99 11.82 -6.58 -5.55
CA THR A 99 10.72 -6.40 -6.50
C THR A 99 11.10 -5.59 -7.74
N ALA A 100 12.29 -4.97 -7.72
CA ALA A 100 12.73 -3.94 -8.66
C ALA A 100 11.92 -2.63 -8.61
N ASP A 101 10.87 -2.53 -7.79
CA ASP A 101 10.07 -1.32 -7.61
C ASP A 101 10.28 -0.75 -6.18
N PRO A 102 10.79 0.49 -6.02
CA PRO A 102 11.09 1.06 -4.71
C PRO A 102 9.88 1.16 -3.78
N ALA A 103 8.68 1.32 -4.31
CA ALA A 103 7.47 1.42 -3.48
C ALA A 103 7.15 0.08 -2.81
N PHE A 104 7.24 -1.02 -3.56
CA PHE A 104 7.01 -2.36 -3.03
C PHE A 104 8.13 -2.80 -2.10
N ASP A 105 9.40 -2.54 -2.43
CA ASP A 105 10.50 -2.81 -1.51
C ASP A 105 10.34 -2.00 -0.21
N GLY A 106 9.93 -0.73 -0.31
CA GLY A 106 9.58 0.11 0.84
C GLY A 106 8.47 -0.48 1.70
N PHE A 107 7.44 -1.05 1.08
CA PHE A 107 6.37 -1.78 1.76
C PHE A 107 6.91 -3.00 2.52
N GLY A 108 7.71 -3.84 1.87
CA GLY A 108 8.32 -5.01 2.51
C GLY A 108 9.15 -4.64 3.75
N LEU A 109 9.88 -3.52 3.68
CA LEU A 109 10.62 -3.00 4.83
C LEU A 109 9.71 -2.58 5.99
N VAL A 110 8.65 -1.80 5.73
CA VAL A 110 7.76 -1.36 6.81
C VAL A 110 6.90 -2.50 7.35
N ALA A 111 6.57 -3.49 6.51
CA ALA A 111 5.86 -4.69 6.91
C ALA A 111 6.68 -5.52 7.91
N ASP A 112 7.96 -5.74 7.64
CA ASP A 112 8.89 -6.38 8.58
C ASP A 112 9.04 -5.56 9.88
N GLU A 113 9.27 -4.24 9.78
CA GLU A 113 9.45 -3.37 10.94
C GLU A 113 8.25 -3.30 11.91
N CYS A 114 7.05 -3.61 11.42
CA CYS A 114 5.79 -3.41 12.14
C CYS A 114 4.94 -4.68 12.25
N ASN A 115 5.45 -5.83 11.81
CA ASN A 115 4.72 -7.10 11.71
C ASN A 115 3.37 -6.95 11.00
N LEU A 116 3.36 -6.33 9.81
CA LEU A 116 2.15 -6.30 8.98
C LEU A 116 1.92 -7.68 8.37
N SER A 117 0.68 -8.16 8.45
CA SER A 117 0.33 -9.47 7.91
C SER A 117 0.02 -9.42 6.40
N PRO A 118 0.19 -10.53 5.67
CA PRO A 118 -0.24 -10.62 4.26
C PRO A 118 -1.73 -10.34 4.06
N GLU A 119 -2.57 -10.66 5.04
CA GLU A 119 -4.02 -10.43 5.01
C GLU A 119 -4.34 -8.94 4.99
N MET A 120 -3.64 -8.13 5.79
CA MET A 120 -3.80 -6.67 5.76
C MET A 120 -3.52 -6.12 4.36
N ALA A 121 -2.44 -6.59 3.72
CA ALA A 121 -2.10 -6.18 2.35
C ALA A 121 -3.15 -6.64 1.34
N SER A 122 -3.67 -7.86 1.50
CA SER A 122 -4.72 -8.40 0.65
C SER A 122 -6.03 -7.60 0.75
N ASP A 123 -6.36 -7.07 1.92
CA ASP A 123 -7.57 -6.26 2.10
C ASP A 123 -7.50 -4.94 1.33
N VAL A 124 -6.36 -4.26 1.36
CA VAL A 124 -6.14 -3.04 0.55
C VAL A 124 -6.15 -3.38 -0.95
N ILE A 125 -5.46 -4.46 -1.35
CA ILE A 125 -5.43 -4.91 -2.75
C ILE A 125 -6.82 -5.27 -3.28
N SER A 126 -7.72 -5.72 -2.40
CA SER A 126 -9.10 -5.99 -2.77
C SER A 126 -9.86 -4.71 -3.15
N GLY A 127 -9.49 -3.55 -2.59
CA GLY A 127 -10.00 -2.24 -3.03
C GLY A 127 -9.61 -1.94 -4.47
N PHE A 128 -8.31 -2.03 -4.79
CA PHE A 128 -7.82 -1.85 -6.17
C PHE A 128 -8.46 -2.84 -7.17
N ALA A 129 -8.77 -4.06 -6.72
CA ALA A 129 -9.47 -5.03 -7.56
C ALA A 129 -10.93 -4.63 -7.85
N LEU A 130 -11.60 -3.98 -6.89
CA LEU A 130 -12.95 -3.44 -7.09
C LEU A 130 -12.90 -2.25 -8.06
N ASP A 131 -11.94 -1.33 -7.89
CA ASP A 131 -11.77 -0.17 -8.76
C ASP A 131 -11.48 -0.57 -10.20
N ALA A 132 -10.49 -1.45 -10.40
CA ALA A 132 -10.14 -1.98 -11.72
C ALA A 132 -11.29 -2.77 -12.37
N GLY A 133 -12.19 -3.34 -11.56
CA GLY A 133 -13.41 -4.02 -12.00
C GLY A 133 -14.59 -3.10 -12.30
N GLY A 134 -14.45 -1.78 -12.14
CA GLY A 134 -15.54 -0.82 -12.35
C GLY A 134 -16.67 -0.96 -11.32
N PHE A 135 -16.32 -1.27 -10.07
CA PHE A 135 -17.30 -1.49 -9.01
C PHE A 135 -18.32 -0.35 -8.90
N THR A 136 -19.59 -0.72 -8.76
CA THR A 136 -20.69 0.21 -8.49
C THR A 136 -21.54 -0.36 -7.35
N PRO A 137 -21.68 0.36 -6.22
CA PRO A 137 -22.43 -0.14 -5.07
C PRO A 137 -23.93 -0.22 -5.38
N LYS A 138 -24.58 -1.33 -4.99
CA LYS A 138 -26.03 -1.51 -5.18
C LYS A 138 -26.85 -1.09 -3.96
N ASN A 139 -26.20 -0.98 -2.81
CA ASN A 139 -26.80 -0.62 -1.54
C ASN A 139 -25.73 -0.08 -0.58
N GLU A 140 -26.17 0.42 0.57
CA GLU A 140 -25.30 0.98 1.60
C GLU A 140 -24.25 -0.02 2.10
N ARG A 141 -24.61 -1.30 2.27
CA ARG A 141 -23.68 -2.33 2.74
C ARG A 141 -22.55 -2.57 1.74
N ASP A 142 -22.85 -2.53 0.44
CA ASP A 142 -21.83 -2.62 -0.61
C ASP A 142 -20.90 -1.41 -0.57
N MET A 143 -21.44 -0.21 -0.35
CA MET A 143 -20.64 1.01 -0.20
C MET A 143 -19.73 0.96 1.03
N LEU A 144 -20.24 0.52 2.18
CA LEU A 144 -19.43 0.39 3.41
C LEU A 144 -18.31 -0.64 3.25
N ARG A 145 -18.58 -1.77 2.59
CA ARG A 145 -17.53 -2.75 2.25
C ARG A 145 -16.46 -2.14 1.34
N TYR A 146 -16.87 -1.34 0.36
CA TYR A 146 -15.92 -0.65 -0.49
C TYR A 146 -15.06 0.33 0.30
N CYS A 147 -15.67 1.18 1.15
CA CYS A 147 -14.96 2.10 2.05
C CYS A 147 -13.94 1.39 2.96
N TYR A 148 -14.29 0.22 3.48
CA TYR A 148 -13.36 -0.61 4.25
C TYR A 148 -12.10 -0.92 3.42
N HIS A 149 -12.25 -1.43 2.21
CA HIS A 149 -11.11 -1.84 1.40
C HIS A 149 -10.23 -0.67 0.95
N VAL A 150 -10.83 0.47 0.57
CA VAL A 150 -10.08 1.62 0.04
C VAL A 150 -9.54 2.58 1.11
N ALA A 151 -10.07 2.52 2.34
CA ALA A 151 -9.65 3.41 3.43
C ALA A 151 -9.45 2.69 4.77
N GLY A 152 -10.42 1.90 5.23
CA GLY A 152 -10.37 1.23 6.54
C GLY A 152 -9.15 0.29 6.69
N ALA A 153 -8.86 -0.52 5.67
CA ALA A 153 -7.73 -1.44 5.65
C ALA A 153 -6.37 -0.72 5.76
N VAL A 154 -6.22 0.45 5.12
CA VAL A 154 -5.03 1.29 5.28
C VAL A 154 -4.96 1.87 6.70
N GLY A 155 -6.11 2.24 7.28
CA GLY A 155 -6.22 2.66 8.67
C GLY A 155 -5.74 1.61 9.68
N ILE A 156 -6.10 0.34 9.46
CA ILE A 156 -5.63 -0.80 10.27
C ILE A 156 -4.09 -0.90 10.21
N MET A 157 -3.50 -0.85 9.01
CA MET A 157 -2.04 -0.84 8.89
C MET A 157 -1.41 0.37 9.59
N MET A 158 -2.00 1.55 9.44
CA MET A 158 -1.52 2.75 10.12
C MET A 158 -1.52 2.60 11.64
N ALA A 159 -2.54 1.95 12.23
CA ALA A 159 -2.56 1.64 13.67
C ALA A 159 -1.34 0.80 14.09
N ARG A 160 -0.99 -0.21 13.29
CA ARG A 160 0.21 -1.04 13.51
C ARG A 160 1.51 -0.25 13.40
N LEU A 161 1.60 0.64 12.40
CA LEU A 161 2.74 1.54 12.23
C LEU A 161 2.95 2.46 13.43
N MET A 162 1.86 2.88 14.09
CA MET A 162 1.84 3.69 15.31
C MET A 162 2.09 2.86 16.58
N GLY A 163 2.19 1.53 16.49
CA GLY A 163 2.48 0.64 17.61
C GLY A 163 1.26 0.18 18.40
N VAL A 164 0.05 0.30 17.85
CA VAL A 164 -1.15 -0.29 18.45
C VAL A 164 -1.07 -1.83 18.40
N PRO A 165 -1.25 -2.53 19.52
CA PRO A 165 -1.25 -3.99 19.58
C PRO A 165 -2.38 -4.64 18.74
N GLU A 166 -2.19 -5.90 18.34
CA GLU A 166 -3.20 -6.68 17.58
C GLU A 166 -4.46 -7.00 18.39
N ASP A 167 -4.31 -7.13 19.71
CA ASP A 167 -5.37 -7.52 20.64
C ASP A 167 -6.18 -6.32 21.18
N ASP A 168 -5.86 -5.10 20.74
CA ASP A 168 -6.64 -3.89 21.02
C ASP A 168 -7.81 -3.76 20.04
N GLY A 169 -8.74 -4.72 20.13
CA GLY A 169 -9.90 -4.84 19.26
C GLY A 169 -10.80 -3.60 19.28
N GLU A 170 -10.89 -2.88 20.40
CA GLU A 170 -11.67 -1.63 20.49
C GLU A 170 -11.10 -0.51 19.58
N THR A 171 -9.78 -0.46 19.40
CA THR A 171 -9.13 0.58 18.60
C THR A 171 -9.19 0.24 17.10
N LEU A 172 -9.11 -1.04 16.74
CA LEU A 172 -9.19 -1.50 15.35
C LEU A 172 -10.63 -1.54 14.81
N ASP A 173 -11.61 -1.93 15.63
CA ASP A 173 -13.04 -1.93 15.24
C ASP A 173 -13.59 -0.50 15.05
N ARG A 174 -13.01 0.50 15.73
CA ARG A 174 -13.39 1.92 15.56
C ARG A 174 -12.77 2.60 14.34
N ALA A 175 -11.79 1.96 13.69
CA ALA A 175 -11.16 2.46 12.47
C ALA A 175 -11.92 2.09 11.18
N CYS A 176 -12.99 1.27 11.30
CA CYS A 176 -13.77 0.72 10.20
C CYS A 176 -15.22 1.23 10.19
#